data_AF-A0A6G1GKK2-F1
#
_entry.id   AF-A0A6G1GKK2-F1
#
_cell.length_a   1.000
_cell.length_b   1.000
_cell.length_c   1.000
_cell.angle_alpha   90.00
_cell.angle_beta   90.00
_cell.angle_gamma   90.00
#
_symmetry.space_group_name_H-M   'P 1'
#
loop_
_entity.id
_entity.type
_entity.pdbx_description
1 polymer ?
#
loop_
_entity_poly.entity_id
_entity_poly.type
_entity_poly.pdbx_seq_one_letter_code
_entity_poly.pdbx_strand_id
1 'polypeptide(L)'
;MAPAIHDNIEAQLKEITDTLHTLIVIPLSTQTISNSTTAISSANDPNHPSATATAISTLFHQLITLVRSADHLPLEIPAEIVAYVEDGRNPDIYTREFVESVQKGNQRMRGREQAFAGFRDCLAKEMIGVDGDGEYEDEIKRAVEGTGGVWRDVVTERGNGVEMGQGSGG
;
A
#
# COMPACT_ATOMS: atom_id res chain seq x y z
N MET A 1 8.94 -1.40 -20.52
CA MET A 1 8.62 -2.77 -20.98
C MET A 1 7.52 -3.41 -20.12
N ALA A 2 7.54 -3.25 -18.79
CA ALA A 2 6.46 -3.68 -17.89
C ALA A 2 5.02 -3.16 -18.19
N PRO A 3 4.79 -1.88 -18.54
CA PRO A 3 3.41 -1.38 -18.76
C PRO A 3 2.71 -2.06 -19.93
N ALA A 4 3.45 -2.38 -21.00
CA ALA A 4 2.88 -3.03 -22.18
C ALA A 4 2.40 -4.47 -21.91
N ILE A 5 3.00 -5.16 -20.93
CA ILE A 5 2.58 -6.51 -20.54
C ILE A 5 1.28 -6.45 -19.73
N HIS A 6 1.17 -5.48 -18.81
CA HIS A 6 -0.04 -5.23 -18.04
C HIS A 6 -1.24 -4.92 -18.93
N ASP A 7 -1.09 -3.98 -19.87
CA ASP A 7 -2.16 -3.58 -20.80
C ASP A 7 -2.63 -4.76 -21.67
N ASN A 8 -1.69 -5.62 -22.10
CA ASN A 8 -2.01 -6.81 -22.88
C ASN A 8 -2.78 -7.86 -22.06
N ILE A 9 -2.38 -8.09 -20.80
CA ILE A 9 -3.10 -9.01 -19.90
C ILE A 9 -4.51 -8.48 -19.60
N GLU A 10 -4.65 -7.18 -19.35
CA GLU A 10 -5.95 -6.54 -19.15
C GLU A 10 -6.86 -6.70 -20.36
N ALA A 11 -6.33 -6.49 -21.57
CA ALA A 11 -7.07 -6.72 -22.81
C ALA A 11 -7.51 -8.17 -22.96
N GLN A 12 -6.64 -9.15 -22.65
CA GLN A 12 -6.97 -10.58 -22.68
C GLN A 12 -8.07 -10.94 -21.66
N LEU A 13 -8.00 -10.41 -20.43
CA LEU A 13 -9.02 -10.63 -19.40
C LEU A 13 -10.38 -10.08 -19.82
N LYS A 14 -10.39 -8.90 -20.46
CA LYS A 14 -11.61 -8.31 -21.01
C LYS A 14 -12.20 -9.18 -22.12
N GLU A 15 -11.37 -9.64 -23.05
CA GLU A 15 -11.81 -10.49 -24.16
C GLU A 15 -12.40 -11.83 -23.67
N ILE A 16 -11.78 -12.44 -22.65
CA ILE A 16 -12.29 -13.66 -22.01
C ILE A 16 -13.64 -13.39 -21.33
N THR A 17 -13.78 -12.27 -20.63
CA THR A 17 -15.03 -11.88 -19.97
C THR A 17 -16.16 -11.65 -20.99
N ASP A 18 -15.86 -10.98 -22.10
CA ASP A 18 -16.80 -10.75 -23.21
C ASP A 18 -17.20 -12.08 -23.89
N THR A 19 -16.24 -13.00 -24.04
CA THR A 19 -16.48 -14.34 -24.60
C THR A 19 -17.37 -15.18 -23.66
N LEU A 20 -17.10 -15.14 -22.34
CA LEU A 20 -17.93 -15.79 -21.33
C LEU A 20 -19.36 -15.23 -21.29
N HIS A 21 -19.49 -13.91 -21.33
CA HIS A 21 -20.81 -13.26 -21.38
C HIS A 21 -21.59 -13.70 -22.62
N THR A 22 -20.95 -13.69 -23.79
CA THR A 22 -21.53 -14.18 -25.04
C THR A 22 -21.95 -15.65 -24.95
N LEU A 23 -21.11 -16.50 -24.34
CA LEU A 23 -21.40 -17.92 -24.14
C LEU A 23 -22.58 -18.14 -23.19
N ILE A 24 -22.79 -17.29 -22.18
CA ILE A 24 -23.95 -17.37 -21.28
C ILE A 24 -25.23 -16.92 -21.99
N VAL A 25 -25.16 -15.87 -22.82
CA VAL A 25 -26.34 -15.24 -23.44
C VAL A 25 -26.88 -16.03 -24.65
N ILE A 26 -26.01 -16.55 -25.53
CA ILE A 26 -26.42 -17.27 -26.75
C ILE A 26 -27.31 -18.50 -26.46
N PRO A 27 -26.92 -19.48 -25.64
CA PRO A 27 -27.71 -20.69 -25.42
C PRO A 27 -29.06 -20.40 -24.75
N LEU A 28 -29.16 -19.34 -23.93
CA LEU A 28 -30.43 -18.91 -23.33
C LEU A 28 -31.46 -18.50 -24.40
N SER A 29 -31.00 -17.94 -25.53
CA SER A 29 -31.88 -17.56 -26.65
C SER A 29 -32.27 -18.74 -27.56
N THR A 30 -31.51 -19.85 -27.56
CA THR A 30 -31.84 -21.02 -28.38
C THR A 30 -33.04 -21.81 -27.86
N GLN A 31 -33.30 -21.74 -26.55
CA GLN A 31 -34.38 -22.50 -25.91
C GLN A 31 -35.76 -21.85 -26.12
N THR A 32 -35.80 -20.53 -26.38
CA THR A 32 -37.05 -19.80 -26.63
C THR A 32 -37.58 -19.95 -28.06
N ILE A 33 -36.78 -20.42 -29.03
CA ILE A 33 -37.15 -20.51 -30.46
C ILE A 33 -37.65 -21.91 -30.87
N SER A 34 -37.55 -22.91 -29.98
CA SER A 34 -37.98 -24.30 -30.26
C SER A 34 -39.50 -24.49 -30.41
N ASN A 35 -40.30 -23.43 -30.34
CA ASN A 35 -41.76 -23.43 -30.51
C ASN A 35 -42.26 -22.82 -31.83
N SER A 36 -41.39 -22.37 -32.74
CA SER A 36 -41.81 -21.89 -34.06
C SER A 36 -41.10 -22.63 -35.19
N THR A 37 -41.80 -23.60 -35.77
CA THR A 37 -41.53 -24.21 -37.08
C THR A 37 -41.25 -23.13 -38.14
N THR A 38 -40.00 -22.96 -38.57
CA THR A 38 -39.55 -22.83 -39.98
C THR A 38 -38.01 -22.84 -39.98
N ALA A 39 -37.41 -24.01 -40.18
CA ALA A 39 -35.97 -24.19 -40.28
C ALA A 39 -35.47 -23.78 -41.68
N ILE A 40 -34.82 -22.62 -41.77
CA ILE A 40 -33.76 -22.36 -42.75
C ILE A 40 -32.53 -21.99 -41.91
N SER A 41 -31.82 -23.01 -41.42
CA SER A 41 -30.57 -22.85 -40.68
C SER A 41 -29.46 -22.46 -41.65
N SER A 42 -29.28 -21.16 -41.84
CA SER A 42 -28.10 -20.58 -42.46
C SER A 42 -26.87 -20.88 -41.59
N ALA A 43 -25.78 -21.35 -42.20
CA ALA A 43 -24.52 -21.65 -41.50
C ALA A 43 -23.88 -20.44 -40.79
N ASN A 44 -24.41 -19.23 -41.01
CA ASN A 44 -24.00 -17.98 -40.37
C ASN A 44 -24.94 -17.52 -39.25
N ASP A 45 -25.88 -18.36 -38.79
CA ASP A 45 -26.76 -18.00 -37.68
C ASP A 45 -25.97 -18.00 -36.35
N PRO A 46 -25.89 -16.86 -35.62
CA PRO A 46 -25.19 -16.76 -34.34
C PRO A 46 -25.73 -17.71 -33.25
N ASN A 47 -26.92 -18.29 -33.45
CA ASN A 47 -27.56 -19.24 -32.53
C ASN A 47 -27.32 -20.71 -32.88
N HIS A 48 -26.45 -21.02 -33.84
CA HIS A 48 -26.17 -22.40 -34.24
C HIS A 48 -25.28 -23.13 -33.21
N PRO A 49 -25.50 -24.43 -32.92
CA PRO A 49 -24.66 -25.22 -32.00
C PRO A 49 -23.17 -25.30 -32.38
N SER A 50 -22.79 -24.96 -33.62
CA SER A 50 -21.37 -24.82 -33.99
C SER A 50 -20.73 -23.52 -33.48
N ALA A 51 -21.51 -22.46 -33.30
CA ALA A 51 -21.03 -21.19 -32.76
C ALA A 51 -20.62 -21.32 -31.29
N THR A 52 -21.39 -22.07 -30.49
CA THR A 52 -21.06 -22.37 -29.10
C THR A 52 -19.82 -23.24 -28.97
N ALA A 53 -19.67 -24.29 -29.80
CA ALA A 53 -18.48 -25.13 -29.83
C ALA A 53 -17.20 -24.34 -30.23
N THR A 54 -17.34 -23.41 -31.18
CA THR A 54 -16.23 -22.51 -31.57
C THR A 54 -15.88 -21.56 -30.44
N ALA A 55 -16.87 -20.94 -29.79
CA ALA A 55 -16.65 -20.04 -28.65
C ALA A 55 -15.96 -20.74 -27.46
N ILE A 56 -16.35 -21.99 -27.13
CA ILE A 56 -15.68 -22.80 -26.10
C ILE A 56 -14.21 -23.04 -26.46
N SER A 57 -13.93 -23.38 -27.72
CA SER A 57 -12.57 -23.61 -28.20
C SER A 57 -11.72 -22.34 -28.14
N THR A 58 -12.31 -21.19 -28.49
CA THR A 58 -11.68 -19.87 -28.38
C THR A 58 -11.38 -19.51 -26.92
N LEU A 59 -12.33 -19.70 -26.00
CA LEU A 59 -12.15 -19.46 -24.57
C LEU A 59 -10.97 -20.27 -24.04
N PHE A 60 -10.91 -21.57 -24.36
CA PHE A 60 -9.83 -22.43 -23.91
C PHE A 60 -8.45 -21.94 -24.38
N HIS A 61 -8.35 -21.52 -25.65
CA HIS A 61 -7.14 -20.93 -26.19
C HIS A 61 -6.77 -19.59 -25.53
N GLN A 62 -7.74 -18.72 -25.26
CA GLN A 62 -7.53 -17.46 -24.57
C GLN A 62 -7.02 -17.69 -23.14
N LEU A 63 -7.60 -18.66 -22.41
CA LEU A 63 -7.23 -18.97 -21.03
C LEU A 63 -5.81 -19.54 -20.91
N ILE A 64 -5.41 -20.41 -21.84
CA ILE A 64 -4.01 -20.90 -21.92
C ILE A 64 -3.05 -19.75 -22.21
N THR A 65 -3.42 -18.85 -23.12
CA THR A 65 -2.58 -17.71 -23.49
C THR A 65 -2.42 -16.75 -22.31
N LEU A 66 -3.50 -16.50 -21.56
CA LEU A 66 -3.50 -15.68 -20.36
C LEU A 66 -2.60 -16.24 -19.26
N VAL A 67 -2.69 -17.55 -18.97
CA VAL A 67 -1.85 -18.16 -17.92
C VAL A 67 -0.36 -18.00 -18.27
N ARG A 68 0.00 -18.21 -19.54
CA ARG A 68 1.39 -18.05 -19.99
C ARG A 68 1.87 -16.60 -19.99
N SER A 69 0.99 -15.65 -20.31
CA SER A 69 1.35 -14.22 -20.28
C SER A 69 1.44 -13.70 -18.85
N ALA A 70 0.59 -14.20 -17.94
CA ALA A 70 0.59 -13.85 -16.52
C ALA A 70 1.87 -14.29 -15.79
N ASP A 71 2.47 -15.43 -16.14
CA ASP A 71 3.75 -15.89 -15.58
C ASP A 71 4.91 -14.89 -15.81
N HIS A 72 4.79 -14.03 -16.81
CA HIS A 72 5.79 -13.01 -17.13
C HIS A 72 5.49 -11.64 -16.49
N LEU A 73 4.44 -11.54 -15.67
CA LEU A 73 4.10 -10.30 -14.97
C LEU A 73 4.97 -10.17 -13.71
N PRO A 74 5.86 -9.16 -13.62
CA PRO A 74 6.68 -8.93 -12.44
C PRO A 74 5.86 -8.22 -11.36
N LEU A 75 4.95 -8.96 -10.72
CA LEU A 75 4.06 -8.44 -9.68
C LEU A 75 4.10 -9.36 -8.45
N GLU A 76 4.45 -8.79 -7.30
CA GLU A 76 4.31 -9.44 -6.01
C GLU A 76 3.08 -8.87 -5.32
N ILE A 77 2.12 -9.75 -5.00
CA ILE A 77 0.87 -9.39 -4.34
C ILE A 77 0.87 -10.00 -2.94
N PRO A 78 0.69 -9.22 -1.87
CA PRO A 78 0.47 -9.75 -0.53
C PRO A 78 -0.73 -10.71 -0.48
N ALA A 79 -0.60 -11.81 0.25
CA ALA A 79 -1.64 -12.83 0.34
C ALA A 79 -2.96 -12.28 0.93
N GLU A 80 -2.88 -11.25 1.77
CA GLU A 80 -4.06 -10.59 2.34
C GLU A 80 -4.92 -9.91 1.26
N ILE A 81 -4.32 -9.42 0.17
CA ILE A 81 -5.08 -8.82 -0.94
C ILE A 81 -5.91 -9.87 -1.66
N VAL A 82 -5.41 -11.11 -1.78
CA VAL A 82 -6.15 -12.23 -2.39
C VAL A 82 -7.43 -12.50 -1.60
N ALA A 83 -7.35 -12.52 -0.26
CA ALA A 83 -8.53 -12.68 0.59
C ALA A 83 -9.56 -11.55 0.40
N TYR A 84 -9.12 -10.30 0.18
CA TYR A 84 -10.05 -9.20 -0.10
C TYR A 84 -10.81 -9.42 -1.41
N VAL A 85 -10.12 -9.91 -2.46
CA VAL A 85 -10.75 -10.23 -3.73
C VAL A 85 -11.71 -11.41 -3.62
N GLU A 86 -11.34 -12.47 -2.88
CA GLU A 86 -12.20 -13.65 -2.64
C GLU A 86 -13.48 -13.28 -1.87
N ASP A 87 -13.37 -12.38 -0.88
CA ASP A 87 -14.51 -11.89 -0.08
C ASP A 87 -15.34 -10.81 -0.81
N GLY A 88 -14.93 -10.39 -2.02
CA GLY A 88 -15.58 -9.32 -2.77
C GLY A 88 -15.41 -7.92 -2.16
N ARG A 89 -14.41 -7.73 -1.28
CA ARG A 89 -14.05 -6.45 -0.67
C ARG A 89 -13.12 -5.67 -1.60
N ASN A 90 -13.22 -4.34 -1.60
CA ASN A 90 -12.30 -3.51 -2.39
C ASN A 90 -10.85 -3.66 -1.86
N PRO A 91 -9.89 -4.16 -2.66
CA PRO A 91 -8.49 -4.31 -2.25
C PRO A 91 -7.80 -2.98 -1.90
N ASP A 92 -8.29 -1.83 -2.38
CA ASP A 92 -7.74 -0.51 -2.03
C ASP A 92 -7.83 -0.23 -0.52
N ILE A 93 -8.78 -0.87 0.16
CA ILE A 93 -8.94 -0.73 1.60
C ILE A 93 -7.72 -1.33 2.34
N TYR A 94 -7.14 -2.43 1.84
CA TYR A 94 -5.91 -2.98 2.42
C TYR A 94 -4.76 -1.98 2.34
N THR A 95 -4.56 -1.36 1.17
CA THR A 95 -3.50 -0.35 0.97
C THR A 95 -3.69 0.84 1.90
N ARG A 96 -4.94 1.28 2.07
CA ARG A 96 -5.29 2.34 3.03
C ARG A 96 -4.95 1.93 4.47
N GLU A 97 -5.42 0.77 4.92
CA GLU A 97 -5.17 0.24 6.27
C GLU A 97 -3.66 0.06 6.53
N PHE A 98 -2.91 -0.39 5.52
CA PHE A 98 -1.46 -0.52 5.58
C PHE A 98 -0.78 0.82 5.84
N VAL A 99 -1.09 1.85 5.04
CA VAL A 99 -0.52 3.19 5.19
C VAL A 99 -0.88 3.79 6.55
N GLU A 100 -2.14 3.66 6.97
CA GLU A 100 -2.61 4.13 8.28
C GLU A 100 -1.87 3.42 9.43
N SER A 101 -1.66 2.11 9.32
CA SER A 101 -0.90 1.32 10.30
C SER A 101 0.56 1.75 10.38
N VAL A 102 1.23 1.94 9.23
CA VAL A 102 2.61 2.43 9.16
C VAL A 102 2.73 3.82 9.76
N GLN A 103 1.82 4.74 9.42
CA GLN A 103 1.81 6.10 9.97
C GLN A 103 1.65 6.08 11.49
N LYS A 104 0.67 5.33 12.00
CA LYS A 104 0.44 5.17 13.44
C LYS A 104 1.64 4.53 14.15
N GLY A 105 2.26 3.53 13.52
CA GLY A 105 3.48 2.88 13.99
C GLY A 105 4.64 3.87 14.13
N ASN A 106 4.88 4.66 13.08
CA ASN A 106 5.94 5.67 13.06
C ASN A 106 5.73 6.76 14.12
N GLN A 107 4.51 7.27 14.26
CA GLN A 107 4.18 8.25 15.31
C GLN A 107 4.41 7.66 16.71
N ARG A 108 3.97 6.42 16.95
CA ARG A 108 4.18 5.75 18.23
C ARG A 108 5.66 5.54 18.53
N MET A 109 6.46 5.13 17.53
CA MET A 109 7.91 4.97 17.70
C MET A 109 8.60 6.29 18.01
N ARG A 110 8.27 7.35 17.26
CA ARG A 110 8.81 8.69 17.51
C ARG A 110 8.42 9.23 18.90
N GLY A 111 7.18 9.02 19.33
CA GLY A 111 6.75 9.41 20.68
C GLY A 111 7.50 8.64 21.78
N ARG A 112 7.75 7.35 21.57
CA ARG A 112 8.56 6.52 22.49
C ARG A 112 10.02 6.96 22.54
N GLU A 113 10.61 7.26 21.39
CA GLU A 113 11.97 7.82 21.28
C GLU A 113 12.08 9.13 22.06
N GLN A 114 11.14 10.06 21.85
CA GLN A 114 11.11 11.35 22.56
C GLN A 114 10.93 11.18 24.08
N ALA A 115 10.07 10.24 24.50
CA ALA A 115 9.89 9.95 25.92
C ALA A 115 11.17 9.39 26.57
N PHE A 116 11.88 8.49 25.89
CA PHE A 116 13.16 7.98 26.39
C PHE A 116 14.26 9.05 26.38
N ALA A 117 14.31 9.92 25.37
CA ALA A 117 15.23 11.05 25.35
C ALA A 117 14.97 12.00 26.53
N GLY A 118 13.70 12.34 26.79
CA GLY A 118 13.32 13.15 27.95
C GLY A 118 13.64 12.46 29.28
N PHE A 119 13.40 11.15 29.39
CA PHE A 119 13.76 10.38 30.59
C PHE A 119 15.27 10.39 30.84
N ARG A 120 16.08 10.17 29.79
CA ARG A 120 17.54 10.27 29.85
C ARG A 120 17.97 11.65 30.35
N ASP A 121 17.44 12.72 29.76
CA ASP A 121 17.85 14.09 30.09
C ASP A 121 17.47 14.46 31.53
N CYS A 122 16.29 14.06 32.00
CA CYS A 122 15.87 14.23 33.39
C CYS A 122 16.72 13.41 34.36
N LEU A 123 17.02 12.15 34.03
CA LEU A 123 17.85 11.29 34.87
C LEU A 123 19.28 11.82 34.99
N ALA A 124 19.87 12.26 33.88
CA ALA A 124 21.19 12.88 33.86
C ALA A 124 21.22 14.14 34.73
N LYS A 125 20.21 15.01 34.61
CA LYS A 125 20.08 16.21 35.44
C LYS A 125 20.01 15.90 36.94
N GLU A 126 19.23 14.88 37.32
CA GLU A 126 19.10 14.48 38.72
C GLU A 126 20.40 13.86 39.26
N MET A 127 21.12 13.09 38.43
CA MET A 127 22.39 12.46 38.82
C MET A 127 23.54 13.47 39.05
N ILE A 128 23.53 14.63 38.40
CA ILE A 128 24.50 15.72 38.63
C ILE A 128 24.23 16.45 39.95
N GLY A 129 22.97 16.43 40.43
CA GLY A 129 22.54 17.17 41.60
C GLY A 129 22.34 18.67 41.37
N VAL A 130 21.90 19.38 42.42
CA VAL A 130 21.49 20.80 42.37
C VAL A 130 22.68 21.77 42.23
N ASP A 131 23.87 21.35 42.65
CA ASP A 131 25.04 22.23 42.81
C ASP A 131 26.06 22.14 41.66
N GLY A 132 25.87 21.25 40.67
CA GLY A 132 26.67 21.23 39.45
C GLY A 132 28.15 20.86 39.61
N ASP A 133 28.53 20.27 40.74
CA ASP A 133 29.90 19.82 41.06
C ASP A 133 29.87 18.32 41.42
N GLY A 134 29.41 17.51 40.46
CA GLY A 134 29.24 16.07 40.63
C GLY A 134 30.49 15.31 40.22
N GLU A 135 31.03 14.45 41.10
CA GLU A 135 32.19 13.58 40.85
C GLU A 135 32.06 12.73 39.56
N TYR A 136 30.83 12.49 39.09
CA TYR A 136 30.51 11.66 37.93
C TYR A 136 30.05 12.44 36.68
N GLU A 137 30.21 13.77 36.65
CA GLU A 137 29.70 14.61 35.56
C GLU A 137 30.20 14.16 34.17
N ASP A 138 31.50 13.90 34.04
CA ASP A 138 32.13 13.45 32.79
C ASP A 138 31.55 12.11 32.29
N GLU A 139 31.24 11.20 33.22
CA GLU A 139 30.66 9.89 32.92
C GLU A 139 29.19 10.02 32.47
N ILE A 140 28.42 10.86 33.15
CA ILE A 140 27.02 11.14 32.82
C ILE A 140 26.94 11.84 31.46
N LYS A 141 27.80 12.83 31.20
CA LYS A 141 27.91 13.51 29.91
C LYS A 141 28.20 12.52 28.78
N ARG A 142 29.19 11.65 28.98
CA ARG A 142 29.53 10.59 28.01
C ARG A 142 28.35 9.64 27.76
N ALA A 143 27.57 9.31 28.79
CA ALA A 143 26.38 8.46 28.64
C ALA A 143 25.25 9.16 27.87
N VAL A 144 25.04 10.47 28.10
CA VAL A 144 24.04 11.26 27.37
C VAL A 144 24.40 11.38 25.89
N GLU A 145 25.66 11.71 25.59
CA GLU A 145 26.15 11.80 24.21
C GLU A 145 26.14 10.42 23.51
N GLY A 146 26.53 9.36 24.23
CA GLY A 146 26.52 7.99 23.72
C GLY A 146 25.13 7.44 23.41
N THR A 147 24.07 8.03 23.98
CA THR A 147 22.67 7.68 23.71
C THR A 147 21.99 8.65 22.75
N GLY A 148 22.77 9.47 22.03
CA GLY A 148 22.29 10.40 21.00
C GLY A 148 21.71 11.71 21.54
N GLY A 149 22.00 12.05 22.80
CA GLY A 149 21.64 13.32 23.42
C GLY A 149 22.71 14.38 23.20
N VAL A 150 22.34 15.64 23.37
CA VAL A 150 23.30 16.75 23.40
C VAL A 150 23.37 17.26 24.83
N TRP A 151 24.58 17.22 25.41
CA TRP A 151 24.80 17.86 26.70
C TRP A 151 24.67 19.37 26.56
N ARG A 152 23.84 20.00 27.39
CA ARG A 152 23.75 21.45 27.50
C ARG A 152 24.17 21.84 28.91
N ASP A 153 25.32 22.52 29.01
CA ASP A 153 25.73 23.14 30.27
C ASP A 153 24.65 24.13 30.70
N VAL A 154 24.13 23.94 31.91
CA VAL A 154 23.09 24.78 32.53
C VAL A 154 23.59 26.21 32.83
N VAL A 155 24.84 26.54 32.47
CA VAL A 155 25.56 27.73 32.95
C VAL A 155 25.38 28.98 32.05
N THR A 156 24.89 28.88 30.81
CA THR A 156 24.93 30.03 29.86
C THR A 156 23.73 31.00 29.92
N GLU A 157 22.67 30.75 30.71
CA GLU A 157 21.48 31.64 30.73
C GLU A 157 21.41 32.64 31.91
N ARG A 158 22.43 32.74 32.77
CA ARG A 158 22.46 33.76 33.85
C ARG A 158 23.17 35.07 33.49
N GLY A 159 23.66 35.22 32.25
CA GLY A 159 24.59 36.29 31.87
C GLY A 159 24.05 37.48 31.08
N ASN A 160 22.82 37.46 30.54
CA ASN A 160 22.32 38.58 29.72
C ASN A 160 21.44 39.53 30.55
N GLY A 161 22.11 40.27 31.42
CA GLY A 161 21.56 41.45 32.06
C GLY A 161 21.20 42.52 31.01
N VAL A 162 19.99 43.03 31.16
CA VAL A 162 19.38 44.14 30.43
C VAL A 162 20.37 45.32 30.27
N GLU A 163 20.82 45.56 29.05
CA GLU A 163 21.44 46.83 28.67
C GLU A 163 20.37 47.72 28.03
N MET A 164 19.81 48.62 28.84
CA MET A 164 18.92 49.70 28.38
C MET A 164 19.74 50.69 27.54
N GLY A 165 19.77 50.47 26.22
CA GLY A 165 20.32 51.43 25.26
C GLY A 165 19.41 52.66 25.12
N GLN A 166 19.89 53.81 25.60
CA GLN A 166 19.33 55.13 25.36
C GLN A 166 19.60 55.61 23.92
N GLY A 167 18.59 56.22 23.29
CA GLY A 167 18.69 57.19 22.18
C GLY A 167 19.06 56.62 20.80
N SER A 168 18.80 57.26 19.67
CA SER A 168 18.08 58.48 19.28
C SER A 168 18.18 58.53 17.75
N GLY A 169 17.11 58.92 17.05
CA GLY A 169 17.15 59.72 15.82
C GLY A 169 17.70 59.11 14.52
N GLY A 170 16.85 59.09 13.49
CA GLY A 170 17.23 58.87 12.09
C GLY A 170 16.05 58.41 11.24
#